data_AF-A0A0F5JKX2-F1
#
_entry.id   AF-A0A0F5JKX2-F1
#
_cell.length_a   1.000
_cell.length_b   1.000
_cell.length_c   1.000
_cell.angle_alpha   90.00
_cell.angle_beta   90.00
_cell.angle_gamma   90.00
#
_symmetry.space_group_name_H-M   'P 1'
#
loop_
_entity.id
_entity.type
_entity.pdbx_description
1 polymer ?
#
loop_
_entity_poly.entity_id
_entity_poly.type
_entity_poly.pdbx_seq_one_letter_code
_entity_poly.pdbx_strand_id
1 'polypeptide(L)' 'MMLLMEHPEIGTGKPEQLRGNLVGKWSRRITDKHRLVYEIHKDKIDVLIVNAYGHYNDK' A
#
# COMPACT_ATOMS: atom_id res chain seq x y z
N MET A 1 2.80 -11.82 2.51
CA MET A 1 3.36 -11.11 1.33
C MET A 1 2.62 -11.41 0.01
N MET A 2 1.81 -12.48 -0.10
CA MET A 2 1.16 -12.88 -1.38
C MET A 2 -0.07 -12.06 -1.80
N LEU A 3 -0.81 -11.49 -0.84
CA LEU A 3 -2.12 -10.87 -1.11
C LEU A 3 -2.09 -9.64 -2.04
N LEU A 4 -0.96 -8.92 -2.13
CA LEU A 4 -0.88 -7.74 -2.99
C LEU A 4 -0.76 -8.10 -4.47
N MET A 5 -0.17 -9.25 -4.80
CA MET A 5 0.01 -9.67 -6.21
C MET A 5 -1.26 -10.29 -6.79
N GLU A 6 -2.01 -11.05 -5.99
CA GLU A 6 -3.26 -11.69 -6.46
C GLU A 6 -4.47 -10.76 -6.35
N HIS A 7 -4.52 -9.93 -5.30
CA HIS A 7 -5.66 -9.10 -4.95
C HIS A 7 -5.21 -7.69 -4.53
N PRO A 8 -4.68 -6.87 -5.45
CA PRO A 8 -4.20 -5.53 -5.14
C PRO A 8 -5.34 -4.56 -4.76
N GLU A 9 -6.57 -4.80 -5.21
CA GLU A 9 -7.71 -3.91 -4.97
C GLU A 9 -8.58 -4.37 -3.77
N ILE A 10 -8.29 -5.55 -3.22
CA ILE A 10 -9.16 -6.25 -2.26
C ILE A 10 -8.30 -6.95 -1.19
N GLY A 11 -8.67 -6.81 0.09
CA GLY A 11 -8.00 -7.56 1.17
C GLY A 11 -7.87 -6.82 2.52
N THR A 12 -7.10 -7.43 3.42
CA THR A 12 -6.87 -6.99 4.80
C THR A 12 -6.17 -5.64 4.92
N GLY A 13 -6.72 -4.66 5.65
CA GLY A 13 -6.10 -3.33 5.77
C GLY A 13 -6.76 -2.25 4.91
N LYS A 14 -7.99 -2.52 4.44
CA LYS A 14 -8.89 -1.52 3.80
C LYS A 14 -8.19 -0.75 2.68
N PRO A 15 -7.88 -1.41 1.55
CA PRO A 15 -7.39 -0.72 0.38
C PRO A 15 -8.41 0.33 -0.07
N GLU A 16 -7.96 1.58 -0.18
CA GLU A 16 -8.77 2.72 -0.59
C GLU A 16 -8.11 3.39 -1.78
N GLN A 17 -8.88 3.61 -2.85
CA GLN A 17 -8.42 4.36 -4.00
C GLN A 17 -8.29 5.84 -3.62
N LEU A 18 -7.11 6.41 -3.86
CA LEU A 18 -6.83 7.81 -3.58
C LEU A 18 -7.49 8.71 -4.65
N ARG A 19 -7.83 9.93 -4.23
CA ARG A 19 -8.55 10.92 -5.06
C ARG A 19 -7.70 12.17 -5.31
N GLY A 20 -8.13 13.01 -6.25
CA GLY A 20 -7.42 14.25 -6.62
C GLY A 20 -6.15 13.98 -7.43
N ASN A 21 -5.02 14.55 -7.01
CA ASN A 21 -3.72 14.40 -7.70
C ASN A 21 -3.13 12.98 -7.63
N LEU A 22 -3.75 12.08 -6.86
CA LEU A 22 -3.32 10.69 -6.67
C LEU A 22 -4.31 9.68 -7.25
N VAL A 23 -5.22 10.11 -8.14
CA VAL A 23 -6.12 9.22 -8.88
C VAL A 23 -5.29 8.16 -9.62
N GLY A 24 -5.70 6.89 -9.48
CA GLY A 24 -4.96 5.72 -9.98
C GLY A 24 -4.05 5.06 -8.95
N LYS A 25 -3.80 5.72 -7.81
CA LYS A 25 -3.05 5.16 -6.69
C LYS A 25 -3.98 4.62 -5.61
N TRP A 26 -3.47 3.65 -4.87
CA TRP A 26 -4.16 2.93 -3.81
C TRP A 26 -3.40 3.11 -2.51
N SER A 27 -4.14 3.23 -1.40
CA SER A 27 -3.58 3.25 -0.06
C SER A 27 -4.11 2.09 0.75
N ARG A 28 -3.23 1.39 1.47
CA ARG A 28 -3.60 0.30 2.38
C ARG A 28 -2.96 0.49 3.74
N ARG A 29 -3.70 0.18 4.80
CA ARG A 29 -3.21 0.20 6.17
C ARG A 29 -2.36 -1.05 6.44
N ILE A 30 -1.10 -0.84 6.82
CA ILE A 30 -0.22 -1.91 7.33
C ILE A 30 -0.39 -2.01 8.85
N THR A 31 -0.33 -0.87 9.55
CA THR A 31 -0.61 -0.70 10.98
C THR A 31 -1.40 0.58 11.18
N ASP A 32 -1.91 0.88 12.36
CA ASP A 32 -2.62 2.15 12.61
C ASP A 32 -1.79 3.39 12.24
N LYS A 33 -0.46 3.30 12.37
CA LYS A 33 0.49 4.37 12.07
C LYS A 33 1.03 4.34 10.64
N HIS A 34 1.02 3.19 9.96
CA HIS A 34 1.68 3.03 8.65
C HIS A 34 0.69 2.84 7.51
N ARG A 35 1.00 3.46 6.37
CA ARG A 35 0.24 3.35 5.13
C ARG A 35 1.17 2.98 3.99
N LEU A 36 0.78 1.95 3.25
CA LEU A 36 1.37 1.61 1.95
C LEU A 36 0.62 2.38 0.88
N VAL A 37 1.33 3.01 -0.06
CA VAL A 37 0.71 3.55 -1.27
C VAL A 37 1.25 2.77 -2.47
N TYR A 38 0.42 2.40 -3.42
CA TYR A 38 0.86 1.63 -4.59
C TYR A 38 0.03 1.99 -5.80
N GLU A 39 0.58 1.71 -6.96
CA GLU A 39 -0.05 1.91 -8.25
C GLU A 39 -0.05 0.58 -8.99
N ILE A 40 -1.19 0.25 -9.58
CA ILE A 40 -1.38 -1.01 -10.29
C ILE A 40 -1.29 -0.71 -11.78
N HIS A 41 -0.28 -1.27 -12.44
CA HIS A 41 -0.19 -1.29 -13.90
C HIS A 41 -0.54 -2.69 -14.41
N LYS A 42 -1.00 -2.79 -15.65
CA LYS A 42 -1.46 -4.07 -16.24
C LYS A 42 -0.40 -5.17 -16.18
N ASP A 43 0.88 -4.79 -16.29
CA ASP A 43 2.00 -5.73 -16.39
C ASP A 43 2.92 -5.72 -15.16
N LYS A 44 2.70 -4.79 -14.21
CA LYS A 44 3.54 -4.61 -13.03
C LYS A 44 2.82 -3.87 -11.92
N ILE A 45 3.16 -4.18 -10.67
CA ILE A 45 2.67 -3.43 -9.50
C ILE A 45 3.84 -2.60 -8.99
N ASP A 46 3.73 -1.28 -9.10
CA ASP A 46 4.72 -0.35 -8.56
C ASP A 46 4.29 0.04 -7.14
N VAL A 47 5.08 -0.39 -6.14
CA VAL A 47 4.78 -0.17 -4.73
C VAL A 47 5.65 0.95 -4.18
N LEU A 48 5.01 2.01 -3.66
CA LEU A 48 5.68 3.16 -3.05
C LEU A 48 5.40 3.24 -1.54
N ILE A 49 6.40 2.99 -0.73
CA ILE A 49 6.28 3.16 0.72
C ILE A 49 6.38 4.65 1.05
N VAL A 50 5.24 5.31 1.26
CA VAL A 50 5.18 6.75 1.59
C VAL A 50 5.62 7.04 3.02
N ASN A 51 5.33 6.11 3.95
CA ASN A 51 5.83 6.19 5.32
C ASN A 51 5.83 4.81 5.99
N ALA A 52 7.02 4.37 6.41
CA ALA A 52 7.19 3.23 7.30
C ALA A 52 8.01 3.73 8.51
N TYR A 53 7.36 3.85 9.67
CA TYR A 53 8.01 4.32 10.89
C TYR A 53 8.28 3.12 11.81
N GLY A 54 9.41 2.46 11.58
CA GLY A 54 9.89 1.37 12.42
C GLY A 54 11.29 1.69 12.91
N HIS A 55 11.44 1.86 14.23
CA HIS A 55 12.75 1.80 14.87
C HIS A 55 13.27 0.37 14.73
N TYR A 56 14.30 0.15 13.89
CA TYR A 56 15.08 -1.09 13.91
C TYR A 56 16.06 -1.08 15.10
N ASN A 57 15.55 -0.91 16.32
CA ASN A 57 16.39 -0.96 17.52
C ASN A 57 15.69 -1.64 18.71
N ASP A 58 14.91 -2.69 18.44
CA ASP A 58 14.69 -3.73 19.45
C ASP A 58 15.81 -4.75 19.27
N LYS A 59 16.77 -4.69 20.21
CA LYS A 59 17.90 -5.61 20.36
C LYS A 59 17.62 -6.54 21.53
#